data_AF-A0A6I6AG70-F1
#
_entry.id   AF-A0A6I6AG70-F1
#
_cell.length_a   1.000
_cell.length_b   1.000
_cell.length_c   1.000
_cell.angle_alpha   90.00
_cell.angle_beta   90.00
_cell.angle_gamma   90.00
#
_symmetry.space_group_name_H-M   'P 1'
#
loop_
_entity.id
_entity.type
_entity.pdbx_description
1 polymer ?
#
loop_
_entity_poly.entity_id
_entity_poly.type
_entity_poly.pdbx_seq_one_letter_code
_entity_poly.pdbx_strand_id
1 'polypeptide(L)'
;MHFYEQHYERYCLREYIGMWHPNIPKAVIYWILIKLNLKRLNRKPFPVFRSVRANQIELDQVPEKYRAAISEELNLLFRYDFVDPLLSGVISGSSLKELRQTGVCLLSRHKNGNSAVSVIIDYHDGRVTRRPNFIFTFISDPPGDITTSNGRFMCYSDPGGENAYYPKVPFEKLVHIHNQRILSSNRDFLPINDNEDLVRMTDGRLVKSIDELIRRGILKYKYTE
;
A
#
# COMPACT_ATOMS: atom_id res chain seq x y z
N MET A 1 -15.40 -3.67 -11.08
CA MET A 1 -14.67 -3.17 -9.87
C MET A 1 -15.60 -3.31 -8.67
N HIS A 2 -15.14 -3.69 -7.48
CA HIS A 2 -16.05 -3.84 -6.33
C HIS A 2 -15.95 -2.66 -5.36
N PHE A 3 -17.09 -2.23 -4.82
CA PHE A 3 -17.13 -1.16 -3.82
C PHE A 3 -17.52 -1.67 -2.45
N TYR A 4 -16.71 -1.27 -1.47
CA TYR A 4 -16.92 -1.57 -0.06
C TYR A 4 -17.13 -0.28 0.72
N GLU A 5 -17.88 -0.34 1.82
CA GLU A 5 -17.88 0.70 2.83
C GLU A 5 -16.75 0.45 3.82
N GLN A 6 -15.94 1.47 4.07
CA GLN A 6 -14.92 1.41 5.11
C GLN A 6 -15.51 1.79 6.48
N HIS A 7 -15.48 0.83 7.41
CA HIS A 7 -15.95 0.92 8.78
C HIS A 7 -14.80 1.25 9.73
N TYR A 8 -14.44 2.53 9.81
CA TYR A 8 -13.34 3.01 10.64
C TYR A 8 -13.52 2.72 12.14
N GLU A 9 -14.75 2.52 12.61
CA GLU A 9 -15.05 2.13 13.98
C GLU A 9 -14.54 0.73 14.34
N ARG A 10 -14.18 -0.10 13.36
CA ARG A 10 -13.68 -1.46 13.58
C ARG A 10 -12.18 -1.53 13.87
N TYR A 11 -11.43 -0.47 13.61
CA TYR A 11 -10.01 -0.40 13.96
C TYR A 11 -9.81 -0.34 15.47
N CYS A 12 -8.74 -0.99 15.95
CA CYS A 12 -8.31 -0.86 17.33
C CYS A 12 -7.59 0.49 17.54
N LEU A 13 -7.37 0.88 18.79
CA LEU A 13 -6.76 2.18 19.10
C LEU A 13 -5.36 2.32 18.47
N ARG A 14 -4.56 1.25 18.47
CA ARG A 14 -3.20 1.26 17.90
C ARG A 14 -3.20 1.56 16.40
N GLU A 15 -4.08 0.93 15.64
CA GLU A 15 -4.23 1.18 14.20
C GLU A 15 -4.76 2.60 13.95
N TYR A 16 -5.74 3.04 14.75
CA TYR A 16 -6.32 4.36 14.62
C TYR A 16 -5.30 5.48 14.88
N ILE A 17 -4.45 5.33 15.91
CA ILE A 17 -3.34 6.24 16.18
C ILE A 17 -2.31 6.21 15.04
N GLY A 18 -2.00 5.03 14.51
CA GLY A 18 -1.10 4.86 13.36
C GLY A 18 -1.57 5.71 12.16
N MET A 19 -2.86 5.61 11.82
CA MET A 19 -3.48 6.35 10.72
C MET A 19 -3.51 7.88 10.90
N TRP A 20 -3.49 8.38 12.13
CA TRP A 20 -3.68 9.80 12.45
C TRP A 20 -2.41 10.56 12.82
N HIS A 21 -1.25 9.91 12.76
CA HIS A 21 0.03 10.56 13.07
C HIS A 21 0.27 11.82 12.19
N PRO A 22 0.81 12.94 12.73
CA PRO A 22 1.32 13.15 14.10
C PRO A 22 0.28 13.46 15.17
N ASN A 23 -0.99 13.54 14.82
CA ASN A 23 -2.06 14.05 15.69
C ASN A 23 -2.60 12.99 16.66
N ILE A 24 -1.71 12.35 17.44
CA ILE A 24 -2.04 11.24 18.35
C ILE A 24 -3.11 11.64 19.39
N PRO A 25 -3.01 12.76 20.12
CA PRO A 25 -4.02 13.11 21.12
C PRO A 25 -5.42 13.25 20.52
N LYS A 26 -5.50 13.90 19.35
CA LYS A 26 -6.74 14.05 18.59
C LYS A 26 -7.29 12.69 18.16
N ALA A 27 -6.42 11.78 17.71
CA ALA A 27 -6.80 10.42 17.34
C ALA A 27 -7.42 9.64 18.50
N VAL A 28 -6.82 9.70 19.69
CA VAL A 28 -7.32 9.03 20.90
C VAL A 28 -8.71 9.56 21.27
N ILE A 29 -8.88 10.88 21.32
CA ILE A 29 -10.17 11.52 21.63
C ILE A 29 -11.23 11.06 20.63
N TYR A 30 -10.94 11.15 19.32
CA TYR A 30 -11.91 10.73 18.31
C TYR A 30 -12.24 9.26 18.37
N TRP A 31 -11.27 8.40 18.62
CA TRP A 31 -11.50 6.97 18.75
C TRP A 31 -12.46 6.67 19.90
N ILE A 32 -12.26 7.29 21.07
CA ILE A 32 -13.17 7.15 22.22
C ILE A 32 -14.58 7.63 21.84
N LEU A 33 -14.71 8.80 21.22
CA LEU A 33 -16.01 9.33 20.80
C LEU A 33 -16.73 8.41 19.81
N ILE A 34 -15.99 7.77 18.90
CA ILE A 34 -16.55 6.80 17.94
C ILE A 34 -17.01 5.54 18.67
N LYS A 35 -16.19 4.99 19.59
CA LYS A 35 -16.53 3.77 20.34
C LYS A 35 -17.72 3.97 21.26
N LEU A 36 -17.89 5.17 21.82
CA LEU A 36 -19.05 5.56 22.62
C LEU A 36 -20.27 5.98 21.76
N ASN A 37 -20.20 5.89 20.44
CA ASN A 37 -21.23 6.36 19.50
C ASN A 37 -21.59 7.85 19.61
N LEU A 38 -20.74 8.67 20.26
CA LEU A 38 -20.90 10.12 20.38
C LEU A 38 -20.48 10.86 19.10
N LYS A 39 -19.70 10.21 18.24
CA LYS A 39 -19.39 10.70 16.90
C LYS A 39 -19.58 9.60 15.86
N ARG A 40 -20.37 9.88 14.82
CA ARG A 40 -20.48 9.01 13.64
C ARG A 40 -19.47 9.43 12.57
N LEU A 41 -18.81 8.46 11.97
CA LEU A 41 -17.96 8.68 10.81
C LEU A 41 -18.74 8.44 9.53
N ASN A 42 -18.56 9.34 8.55
CA ASN A 42 -19.05 9.10 7.21
C ASN A 42 -18.26 7.95 6.60
N ARG A 43 -18.98 6.90 6.19
CA ARG A 43 -18.39 5.76 5.49
C ARG A 43 -18.07 6.21 4.08
N LYS A 44 -16.83 6.00 3.67
CA LYS A 44 -16.38 6.31 2.32
C LYS A 44 -16.44 5.06 1.45
N PRO A 45 -16.75 5.18 0.15
CA PRO A 45 -16.55 4.09 -0.77
C PRO A 45 -15.06 3.76 -0.84
N PHE A 46 -14.74 2.47 -0.77
CA PHE A 46 -13.40 1.94 -0.94
C PHE A 46 -13.39 1.07 -2.21
N PRO A 47 -12.79 1.53 -3.31
CA PRO A 47 -12.64 0.73 -4.51
C PRO A 47 -11.68 -0.41 -4.24
N VAL A 48 -12.13 -1.64 -4.52
CA VAL A 48 -11.31 -2.85 -4.39
C VAL A 48 -10.99 -3.38 -5.77
N PHE A 49 -9.70 -3.41 -6.07
CA PHE A 49 -9.12 -4.12 -7.19
C PHE A 49 -8.45 -5.38 -6.64
N ARG A 50 -8.91 -6.54 -7.09
CA ARG A 50 -8.30 -7.84 -6.71
C ARG A 50 -7.12 -8.22 -7.61
N SER A 51 -6.77 -7.37 -8.57
CA SER A 51 -5.58 -7.52 -9.41
C SER A 51 -4.95 -6.18 -9.73
N VAL A 52 -3.62 -6.12 -9.76
CA VAL A 52 -2.82 -4.99 -10.24
C VAL A 52 -3.23 -4.60 -11.67
N ARG A 53 -3.48 -5.59 -12.54
CA ARG A 53 -3.88 -5.37 -13.94
C ARG A 53 -5.20 -4.64 -14.10
N ALA A 54 -6.15 -4.90 -13.20
CA ALA A 54 -7.49 -4.31 -13.28
C ALA A 54 -7.50 -2.79 -13.08
N ASN A 55 -6.39 -2.22 -12.65
CA ASN A 55 -6.23 -0.80 -12.36
C ASN A 55 -4.91 -0.25 -12.91
N GLN A 56 -4.29 -0.99 -13.83
CA GLN A 56 -3.04 -0.59 -14.46
C GLN A 56 -3.29 0.61 -15.37
N ILE A 57 -2.35 1.54 -15.35
CA ILE A 57 -2.36 2.72 -16.22
C ILE A 57 -0.99 2.89 -16.84
N GLU A 58 -0.94 3.63 -17.94
CA GLU A 58 0.28 4.08 -18.58
C GLU A 58 0.69 5.47 -18.07
N LEU A 59 1.97 5.83 -18.27
CA LEU A 59 2.51 7.11 -17.79
C LEU A 59 1.83 8.33 -18.46
N ASP A 60 1.40 8.20 -19.71
CA ASP A 60 0.69 9.24 -20.45
C ASP A 60 -0.73 9.48 -19.90
N GLN A 61 -1.34 8.50 -19.22
CA GLN A 61 -2.60 8.65 -18.50
C GLN A 61 -2.44 9.41 -17.18
N VAL A 62 -1.21 9.61 -16.69
CA VAL A 62 -0.93 10.48 -15.54
C VAL A 62 -1.06 11.95 -15.97
N PRO A 63 -1.80 12.79 -15.20
CA PRO A 63 -1.90 14.21 -15.51
C PRO A 63 -0.52 14.87 -15.64
N GLU A 64 -0.33 15.64 -16.71
CA GLU A 64 0.97 16.20 -17.09
C GLU A 64 1.70 16.91 -15.95
N LYS A 65 0.97 17.73 -15.18
CA LYS A 65 1.48 18.44 -14.00
C LYS A 65 2.13 17.56 -12.92
N TYR A 66 1.87 16.25 -12.92
CA TYR A 66 2.41 15.31 -11.93
C TYR A 66 3.42 14.32 -12.51
N ARG A 67 3.59 14.28 -13.84
CA ARG A 67 4.49 13.32 -14.50
C ARG A 67 5.94 13.46 -14.04
N ALA A 68 6.40 14.70 -13.81
CA ALA A 68 7.75 14.95 -13.32
C ALA A 68 8.05 14.25 -11.98
N ALA A 69 7.10 14.29 -11.04
CA ALA A 69 7.25 13.62 -9.75
C ALA A 69 7.24 12.08 -9.89
N ILE A 70 6.46 11.54 -10.83
CA ILE A 70 6.50 10.11 -11.14
C ILE A 70 7.83 9.71 -11.77
N SER A 71 8.33 10.48 -12.73
CA SER A 71 9.63 10.23 -13.34
C SER A 71 10.77 10.33 -12.32
N GLU A 72 10.72 11.27 -11.37
CA GLU A 72 11.69 11.36 -10.28
C GLU A 72 11.72 10.09 -9.42
N GLU A 73 10.54 9.57 -9.05
CA GLU A 73 10.44 8.34 -8.27
C GLU A 73 10.91 7.13 -9.09
N LEU A 74 10.54 7.01 -10.35
CA LEU A 74 11.03 5.95 -11.24
C LEU A 74 12.56 5.98 -11.37
N ASN A 75 13.15 7.17 -11.49
CA ASN A 75 14.60 7.36 -11.50
C ASN A 75 15.25 7.02 -10.15
N LEU A 76 14.56 7.27 -9.03
CA LEU A 76 15.01 6.80 -7.72
C LEU A 76 15.01 5.27 -7.66
N LEU A 77 13.93 4.62 -8.06
CA LEU A 77 13.82 3.16 -8.06
C LEU A 77 14.90 2.52 -8.96
N PHE A 78 15.08 3.04 -10.17
CA PHE A 78 16.10 2.58 -11.11
C PHE A 78 17.53 2.66 -10.56
N ARG A 79 17.86 3.73 -9.81
CA ARG A 79 19.17 3.90 -9.14
C ARG A 79 19.48 2.80 -8.10
N TYR A 80 18.46 2.11 -7.60
CA TYR A 80 18.58 1.00 -6.67
C TYR A 80 18.16 -0.32 -7.30
N ASP A 81 18.38 -0.46 -8.62
CA ASP A 81 18.16 -1.70 -9.37
C ASP A 81 16.72 -2.22 -9.38
N PHE A 82 15.73 -1.37 -9.11
CA PHE A 82 14.32 -1.71 -9.34
C PHE A 82 13.96 -1.42 -10.81
N VAL A 83 13.48 -2.46 -11.50
CA VAL A 83 13.24 -2.50 -12.94
C VAL A 83 11.79 -2.88 -13.27
N ASP A 84 11.42 -2.74 -14.53
CA ASP A 84 10.10 -3.09 -15.08
C ASP A 84 8.92 -2.52 -14.28
N PRO A 85 8.85 -1.18 -14.11
CA PRO A 85 7.82 -0.57 -13.28
C PRO A 85 6.42 -0.77 -13.86
N LEU A 86 5.48 -1.10 -12.99
CA LEU A 86 4.04 -1.13 -13.22
C LEU A 86 3.39 0.06 -12.52
N LEU A 87 2.52 0.77 -13.23
CA LEU A 87 1.76 1.89 -12.71
C LEU A 87 0.31 1.46 -12.50
N SER A 88 -0.27 1.80 -11.35
CA SER A 88 -1.71 1.63 -11.11
C SER A 88 -2.35 2.90 -10.59
N GLY A 89 -3.59 3.20 -10.99
CA GLY A 89 -4.30 4.38 -10.53
C GLY A 89 -4.66 4.31 -9.04
N VAL A 90 -4.53 5.39 -8.29
CA VAL A 90 -5.14 5.46 -6.94
C VAL A 90 -6.47 6.18 -7.09
N ILE A 91 -7.57 5.48 -6.85
CA ILE A 91 -8.92 6.04 -6.96
C ILE A 91 -9.46 6.36 -5.57
N SER A 92 -9.96 7.58 -5.37
CA SER A 92 -10.64 7.95 -4.13
C SER A 92 -11.69 9.04 -4.35
N GLY A 93 -12.62 9.15 -3.40
CA GLY A 93 -13.72 10.11 -3.41
C GLY A 93 -14.57 10.01 -2.13
N SER A 94 -15.38 11.03 -1.85
CA SER A 94 -16.33 11.01 -0.71
C SER A 94 -17.57 10.19 -1.01
N SER A 95 -17.92 10.08 -2.29
CA SER A 95 -19.08 9.36 -2.81
C SER A 95 -18.71 8.71 -4.15
N LEU A 96 -19.55 7.79 -4.66
CA LEU A 96 -19.32 7.18 -5.98
C LEU A 96 -19.18 8.20 -7.10
N LYS A 97 -20.04 9.22 -7.08
CA LYS A 97 -20.10 10.27 -8.11
C LYS A 97 -18.86 11.18 -8.10
N GLU A 98 -18.06 11.11 -7.04
CA GLU A 98 -16.86 11.91 -6.84
C GLU A 98 -15.56 11.09 -6.96
N LEU A 99 -15.66 9.80 -7.33
CA LEU A 99 -14.48 8.98 -7.53
C LEU A 99 -13.66 9.52 -8.69
N ARG A 100 -12.38 9.75 -8.40
CA ARG A 100 -11.41 10.21 -9.39
C ARG A 100 -10.04 9.62 -9.08
N GLN A 101 -9.16 9.60 -10.07
CA GLN A 101 -7.77 9.30 -9.84
C GLN A 101 -7.12 10.40 -9.00
N THR A 102 -6.68 10.06 -7.80
CA THR A 102 -6.02 10.93 -6.83
C THR A 102 -4.56 10.59 -6.63
N GLY A 103 -3.98 9.69 -7.43
CA GLY A 103 -2.59 9.29 -7.28
C GLY A 103 -2.21 8.16 -8.23
N VAL A 104 -1.00 7.66 -8.04
CA VAL A 104 -0.45 6.50 -8.72
C VAL A 104 0.28 5.62 -7.71
N CYS A 105 0.04 4.31 -7.77
CA CYS A 105 0.88 3.30 -7.14
C CYS A 105 1.93 2.87 -8.16
N LEU A 106 3.20 2.89 -7.75
CA LEU A 106 4.30 2.31 -8.48
C LEU A 106 4.64 0.96 -7.84
N LEU A 107 4.80 -0.05 -8.67
CA LEU A 107 5.22 -1.39 -8.28
C LEU A 107 6.38 -1.80 -9.20
N SER A 108 7.49 -2.26 -8.64
CA SER A 108 8.66 -2.63 -9.46
C SER A 108 9.44 -3.75 -8.80
N ARG A 109 9.95 -4.69 -9.60
CA ARG A 109 10.79 -5.79 -9.12
C ARG A 109 12.24 -5.35 -9.04
N HIS A 110 13.00 -5.89 -8.10
CA HIS A 110 14.44 -5.72 -8.08
C HIS A 110 15.10 -6.61 -9.16
N LYS A 111 16.18 -6.15 -9.78
CA LYS A 111 16.83 -6.79 -10.93
C LYS A 111 17.32 -8.21 -10.66
N ASN A 112 17.70 -8.50 -9.41
CA ASN A 112 18.12 -9.85 -8.99
C ASN A 112 16.92 -10.79 -8.69
N GLY A 113 15.68 -10.32 -8.84
CA GLY A 113 14.46 -11.09 -8.64
C GLY A 113 14.11 -11.42 -7.19
N ASN A 114 14.86 -10.92 -6.19
CA ASN A 114 14.64 -11.32 -4.80
C ASN A 114 13.51 -10.54 -4.10
N SER A 115 13.19 -9.34 -4.60
CA SER A 115 12.30 -8.41 -3.92
C SER A 115 11.54 -7.53 -4.90
N ALA A 116 10.51 -6.88 -4.41
CA ALA A 116 9.78 -5.83 -5.10
C ALA A 116 9.55 -4.64 -4.18
N VAL A 117 9.33 -3.47 -4.78
CA VAL A 117 9.01 -2.23 -4.09
C VAL A 117 7.64 -1.73 -4.53
N SER A 118 6.86 -1.23 -3.56
CA SER A 118 5.66 -0.45 -3.81
C SER A 118 5.74 0.91 -3.14
N VAL A 119 5.32 1.94 -3.87
CA VAL A 119 5.18 3.31 -3.35
C VAL A 119 3.97 3.97 -3.98
N ILE A 120 3.21 4.72 -3.18
CA ILE A 120 2.08 5.50 -3.65
C ILE A 120 2.47 6.97 -3.68
N ILE A 121 2.14 7.64 -4.77
CA ILE A 121 2.25 9.08 -4.92
C ILE A 121 0.83 9.63 -5.07
N ASP A 122 0.36 10.34 -4.04
CA ASP A 122 -0.93 11.02 -4.07
C ASP A 122 -0.80 12.42 -4.66
N TYR A 123 -1.85 12.87 -5.34
CA TYR A 123 -1.99 14.22 -5.84
C TYR A 123 -3.27 14.86 -5.31
N HIS A 124 -3.12 15.98 -4.60
CA HIS A 124 -4.23 16.77 -4.05
C HIS A 124 -4.01 18.25 -4.34
N ASP A 125 -4.93 18.87 -5.09
CA ASP A 125 -4.96 20.31 -5.35
C ASP A 125 -3.60 20.89 -5.81
N GLY A 126 -2.94 20.20 -6.74
CA GLY A 126 -1.64 20.63 -7.29
C GLY A 126 -0.43 20.25 -6.42
N ARG A 127 -0.65 19.67 -5.24
CA ARG A 127 0.41 19.16 -4.37
C ARG A 127 0.60 17.66 -4.56
N VAL A 128 1.86 17.25 -4.53
CA VAL A 128 2.26 15.84 -4.57
C VAL A 128 2.65 15.41 -3.16
N THR A 129 2.14 14.26 -2.71
CA THR A 129 2.54 13.65 -1.43
C THR A 129 2.99 12.23 -1.68
N ARG A 130 4.25 11.95 -1.36
CA ARG A 130 4.83 10.62 -1.42
C ARG A 130 4.48 9.85 -0.16
N ARG A 131 3.81 8.70 -0.30
CA ARG A 131 3.58 7.75 0.78
C ARG A 131 4.86 6.95 1.07
N PRO A 132 4.93 6.27 2.22
CA PRO A 132 6.03 5.36 2.49
C PRO A 132 6.24 4.30 1.43
N ASN A 133 7.49 3.88 1.26
CA ASN A 133 7.88 2.73 0.46
C ASN A 133 7.64 1.44 1.25
N PHE A 134 7.32 0.39 0.53
CA PHE A 134 7.24 -0.97 1.03
C PHE A 134 8.12 -1.84 0.15
N ILE A 135 9.19 -2.39 0.69
CA ILE A 135 10.02 -3.38 0.02
C ILE A 135 9.64 -4.75 0.57
N PHE A 136 9.41 -5.72 -0.30
CA PHE A 136 8.99 -7.04 0.10
C PHE A 136 9.63 -8.16 -0.69
N THR A 137 9.92 -9.25 0.01
CA THR A 137 10.51 -10.48 -0.51
C THR A 137 9.55 -11.63 -0.19
N PHE A 138 9.13 -12.37 -1.21
CA PHE A 138 8.21 -13.49 -1.07
C PHE A 138 8.98 -14.75 -0.64
N ILE A 139 8.42 -15.52 0.29
CA ILE A 139 9.01 -16.75 0.83
C ILE A 139 8.11 -17.95 0.52
N SER A 140 8.73 -19.10 0.26
CA SER A 140 8.03 -20.33 -0.17
C SER A 140 7.49 -21.15 1.01
N ASP A 141 8.22 -21.22 2.13
CA ASP A 141 7.85 -22.06 3.28
C ASP A 141 8.19 -21.43 4.65
N PRO A 142 7.19 -21.10 5.49
CA PRO A 142 5.78 -21.05 5.14
C PRO A 142 5.49 -19.90 4.14
N PRO A 143 4.51 -20.06 3.23
CA PRO A 143 4.19 -19.04 2.24
C PRO A 143 3.85 -17.69 2.86
N GLY A 144 4.57 -16.64 2.45
CA GLY A 144 4.39 -15.30 3.00
C GLY A 144 5.33 -14.29 2.36
N ASP A 145 5.58 -13.20 3.07
CA ASP A 145 6.59 -12.21 2.68
C ASP A 145 7.22 -11.53 3.89
N ILE A 146 8.50 -11.19 3.72
CA ILE A 146 9.24 -10.28 4.58
C ILE A 146 9.01 -8.89 4.01
N THR A 147 8.37 -8.00 4.76
CA THR A 147 8.11 -6.61 4.34
C THR A 147 8.89 -5.63 5.20
N THR A 148 9.54 -4.66 4.57
CA THR A 148 10.25 -3.56 5.21
C THR A 148 9.68 -2.25 4.68
N SER A 149 9.26 -1.36 5.57
CA SER A 149 8.71 -0.06 5.18
C SER A 149 9.34 1.09 5.94
N ASN A 150 9.56 2.22 5.28
CA ASN A 150 9.90 3.47 5.96
C ASN A 150 8.65 4.21 6.51
N GLY A 151 7.51 3.53 6.46
CA GLY A 151 6.25 3.96 7.03
C GLY A 151 6.11 3.55 8.47
N ARG A 152 4.88 3.64 8.95
CA ARG A 152 4.48 3.19 10.28
C ARG A 152 3.52 2.03 10.12
N PHE A 153 3.37 1.27 11.19
CA PHE A 153 2.28 0.32 11.28
C PHE A 153 0.94 1.05 11.20
N MET A 154 0.12 0.71 10.19
CA MET A 154 -1.18 1.34 9.95
C MET A 154 -2.34 0.39 10.25
N CYS A 155 -2.23 -0.88 9.86
CA CYS A 155 -3.33 -1.84 9.97
C CYS A 155 -2.80 -3.28 10.11
N TYR A 156 -3.49 -4.11 10.90
CA TYR A 156 -3.23 -5.55 10.96
C TYR A 156 -3.66 -6.32 9.69
N SER A 157 -4.11 -5.62 8.64
CA SER A 157 -4.35 -6.23 7.33
C SER A 157 -3.11 -6.33 6.47
N ASP A 158 -1.96 -5.84 6.93
CA ASP A 158 -0.73 -5.95 6.16
C ASP A 158 -0.40 -7.44 5.98
N PRO A 159 -0.44 -7.96 4.74
CA PRO A 159 -0.44 -9.40 4.45
C PRO A 159 0.93 -10.06 4.66
N GLY A 160 1.95 -9.26 4.99
CA GLY A 160 3.30 -9.72 5.26
C GLY A 160 3.35 -10.64 6.48
N GLY A 161 3.98 -11.79 6.29
CA GLY A 161 4.30 -12.71 7.37
C GLY A 161 5.23 -12.06 8.39
N GLU A 162 6.17 -11.22 7.91
CA GLU A 162 7.16 -10.55 8.75
C GLU A 162 7.34 -9.06 8.39
N ASN A 163 6.49 -8.22 8.97
CA ASN A 163 6.52 -6.78 8.76
C ASN A 163 7.47 -6.08 9.75
N ALA A 164 8.36 -5.20 9.24
CA ALA A 164 9.09 -4.25 10.08
C ALA A 164 9.02 -2.82 9.52
N TYR A 165 8.87 -1.87 10.43
CA TYR A 165 8.63 -0.46 10.15
C TYR A 165 9.78 0.37 10.69
N TYR A 166 10.38 1.18 9.82
CA TYR A 166 11.49 2.06 10.13
C TYR A 166 11.12 3.51 9.76
N PRO A 167 10.23 4.16 10.54
CA PRO A 167 9.77 5.49 10.22
C PRO A 167 10.94 6.46 10.05
N LYS A 168 10.85 7.34 9.05
CA LYS A 168 11.86 8.38 8.72
C LYS A 168 13.18 7.84 8.14
N VAL A 169 13.31 6.53 7.91
CA VAL A 169 14.47 6.00 7.19
C VAL A 169 14.36 6.36 5.70
N PRO A 170 15.41 6.93 5.10
CA PRO A 170 15.40 7.26 3.68
C PRO A 170 15.45 5.97 2.84
N PHE A 171 15.06 6.06 1.57
CA PHE A 171 14.87 4.88 0.72
C PHE A 171 16.14 4.05 0.57
N GLU A 172 17.30 4.70 0.40
CA GLU A 172 18.58 4.02 0.24
C GLU A 172 18.93 3.11 1.42
N LYS A 173 18.69 3.62 2.63
CA LYS A 173 18.94 2.87 3.86
C LYS A 173 17.87 1.79 4.07
N LEU A 174 16.64 2.02 3.59
CA LEU A 174 15.58 1.02 3.62
C LEU A 174 15.92 -0.20 2.77
N VAL A 175 16.46 0.00 1.56
CA VAL A 175 16.93 -1.08 0.67
C VAL A 175 18.02 -1.89 1.38
N HIS A 176 19.00 -1.23 1.98
CA HIS A 176 20.06 -1.90 2.71
C HIS A 176 19.53 -2.74 3.90
N ILE A 177 18.64 -2.16 4.71
CA ILE A 177 18.01 -2.88 5.83
C ILE A 177 17.22 -4.09 5.32
N HIS A 178 16.47 -3.94 4.23
CA HIS A 178 15.71 -5.05 3.66
C HIS A 178 16.63 -6.20 3.24
N ASN A 179 17.72 -5.88 2.53
CA ASN A 179 18.72 -6.85 2.10
C ASN A 179 19.36 -7.59 3.29
N GLN A 180 19.69 -6.89 4.37
CA GLN A 180 20.18 -7.54 5.59
C GLN A 180 19.15 -8.49 6.20
N ARG A 181 17.87 -8.08 6.23
CA ARG A 181 16.79 -8.91 6.79
C ARG A 181 16.61 -10.21 6.00
N ILE A 182 16.59 -10.15 4.68
CA ILE A 182 16.43 -11.36 3.86
C ILE A 182 17.65 -12.29 3.96
N LEU A 183 18.87 -11.74 4.08
CA LEU A 183 20.07 -12.56 4.28
C LEU A 183 20.05 -13.24 5.66
N SER A 184 19.59 -12.53 6.68
CA SER A 184 19.49 -13.06 8.04
C SER A 184 18.37 -14.06 8.25
N SER A 185 17.35 -14.09 7.38
CA SER A 185 16.20 -14.99 7.56
C SER A 185 16.54 -16.44 7.24
N ASN A 186 17.57 -16.68 6.42
CA ASN A 186 17.99 -18.01 5.96
C ASN A 186 16.82 -18.86 5.42
N ARG A 187 15.89 -18.20 4.71
CA ARG A 187 14.71 -18.82 4.09
C ARG A 187 14.83 -18.81 2.58
N ASP A 188 14.15 -19.75 1.96
CA ASP A 188 14.02 -19.81 0.51
C ASP A 188 13.04 -18.73 0.01
N PHE A 189 13.55 -17.87 -0.87
CA PHE A 189 12.76 -16.82 -1.51
C PHE A 189 12.16 -17.30 -2.82
N LEU A 190 10.97 -16.82 -3.16
CA LEU A 190 10.36 -17.02 -4.47
C LEU A 190 10.87 -15.95 -5.45
N PRO A 191 11.56 -16.33 -6.54
CA PRO A 191 12.11 -15.38 -7.48
C PRO A 191 11.02 -14.68 -8.30
N ILE A 192 11.21 -13.40 -8.58
CA ILE A 192 10.39 -12.56 -9.45
C ILE A 192 11.14 -12.35 -10.77
N ASN A 193 10.86 -13.20 -11.76
CA ASN A 193 11.61 -13.21 -13.01
C ASN A 193 11.16 -12.10 -13.97
N ASP A 194 9.87 -11.76 -13.92
CA ASP A 194 9.22 -10.81 -14.83
C ASP A 194 8.00 -10.14 -14.17
N ASN A 195 7.28 -9.35 -14.97
CA ASN A 195 6.07 -8.67 -14.53
C ASN A 195 4.88 -9.60 -14.29
N GLU A 196 4.81 -10.76 -14.93
CA GLU A 196 3.75 -11.74 -14.66
C GLU A 196 3.92 -12.33 -13.26
N ASP A 197 5.15 -12.70 -12.88
CA ASP A 197 5.49 -13.13 -11.53
C ASP A 197 5.18 -12.04 -10.51
N LEU A 198 5.59 -10.80 -10.79
CA LEU A 198 5.36 -9.65 -9.91
C LEU A 198 3.86 -9.42 -9.67
N VAL A 199 3.06 -9.43 -10.74
CA VAL A 199 1.60 -9.29 -10.65
C VAL A 199 1.00 -10.44 -9.86
N ARG A 200 1.31 -11.70 -10.21
CA ARG A 200 0.75 -12.89 -9.55
C ARG A 200 1.00 -12.88 -8.04
N MET A 201 2.23 -12.61 -7.63
CA MET A 201 2.60 -12.59 -6.21
C MET A 201 1.97 -11.40 -5.47
N THR A 202 1.93 -10.23 -6.11
CA THR A 202 1.31 -9.03 -5.53
C THR A 202 -0.21 -9.16 -5.43
N ASP A 203 -0.86 -9.78 -6.41
CA ASP A 203 -2.30 -10.06 -6.38
C ASP A 203 -2.66 -10.98 -5.22
N GLY A 204 -1.88 -12.06 -5.01
CA GLY A 204 -2.05 -12.94 -3.85
C GLY A 204 -1.89 -12.19 -2.53
N ARG A 205 -0.93 -11.26 -2.45
CA ARG A 205 -0.72 -10.37 -1.31
C ARG A 205 -1.92 -9.43 -1.08
N LEU A 206 -2.41 -8.79 -2.14
CA LEU A 206 -3.56 -7.87 -2.08
C LEU A 206 -4.84 -8.59 -1.64
N VAL A 207 -5.13 -9.75 -2.21
CA VAL A 207 -6.30 -10.57 -1.86
C VAL A 207 -6.28 -10.94 -0.38
N LYS A 208 -5.14 -11.42 0.16
CA LYS A 208 -4.99 -11.70 1.59
C LYS A 208 -5.30 -10.49 2.46
N SER A 209 -4.79 -9.32 2.08
CA SER A 209 -5.05 -8.06 2.82
C SER A 209 -6.52 -7.66 2.79
N ILE A 210 -7.15 -7.71 1.62
CA ILE A 210 -8.56 -7.37 1.42
C ILE A 210 -9.45 -8.32 2.21
N ASP A 211 -9.21 -9.63 2.10
CA ASP A 211 -10.02 -10.65 2.76
C ASP A 211 -9.90 -10.54 4.30
N GLU A 212 -8.73 -10.17 4.82
CA GLU A 212 -8.55 -9.89 6.24
C GLU A 212 -9.35 -8.64 6.70
N LEU A 213 -9.35 -7.57 5.89
CA LEU A 213 -10.18 -6.39 6.17
C LEU A 213 -11.68 -6.72 6.16
N ILE A 214 -12.13 -7.58 5.24
CA ILE A 214 -13.51 -8.06 5.16
C ILE A 214 -13.84 -8.92 6.37
N ARG A 215 -12.99 -9.88 6.73
CA ARG A 215 -13.16 -10.78 7.88
C ARG A 215 -13.29 -9.99 9.19
N ARG A 216 -12.51 -8.92 9.34
CA ARG A 216 -12.57 -8.01 10.50
C ARG A 216 -13.78 -7.06 10.46
N GLY A 217 -14.57 -7.07 9.39
CA GLY A 217 -15.71 -6.20 9.16
C GLY A 217 -15.34 -4.73 8.92
N ILE A 218 -14.05 -4.45 8.64
CA ILE A 218 -13.55 -3.12 8.29
C ILE A 218 -14.01 -2.74 6.87
N LEU A 219 -13.99 -3.70 5.94
CA LEU A 219 -14.60 -3.54 4.62
C LEU A 219 -15.90 -4.33 4.59
N LYS A 220 -17.00 -3.67 4.25
CA LYS A 220 -18.28 -4.34 4.01
C LYS A 220 -18.75 -4.12 2.60
N TYR A 221 -19.08 -5.21 1.91
CA TYR A 221 -19.54 -5.16 0.53
C TYR A 221 -20.81 -4.30 0.42
N LYS A 222 -20.83 -3.41 -0.56
CA LYS A 222 -21.99 -2.56 -0.84
C LYS A 222 -22.68 -2.95 -2.15
N TYR A 223 -21.93 -3.04 -3.26
CA TYR A 223 -22.38 -3.49 -4.58
C TYR A 223 -21.20 -3.61 -5.57
N THR A 224 -21.48 -4.09 -6.77
CA THR A 224 -20.54 -4.20 -7.90
C THR A 224 -21.01 -3.30 -9.04
N GLU A 225 -20.08 -2.60 -9.68
CA GLU A 225 -20.24 -2.00 -11.02
C GLU A 225 -19.53 -2.86 -12.05
#